data_AF-A0A7V1JLD0-F1
#
_entry.id   AF-A0A7V1JLD0-F1
#
_cell.length_a   1.000
_cell.length_b   1.000
_cell.length_c   1.000
_cell.angle_alpha   90.00
_cell.angle_beta   90.00
_cell.angle_gamma   90.00
#
_symmetry.space_group_name_H-M   'P 1'
#
loop_
_entity.id
_entity.type
_entity.pdbx_description
1 polymer ?
#
loop_
_entity_poly.entity_id
_entity_poly.type
_entity_poly.pdbx_seq_one_letter_code
_entity_poly.pdbx_strand_id
1 'polypeptide(L)'
;MSRPEPQLSSPGQEQIARLREELARLAHLLAQHHTGPAVPPTTNLSPAIQALQQALDRLEQGLTAQADEQTQLAALAEVARVVNSSLDLSEVLNQVMDQIVCLTGAERAFLMLVDPESGKLEFRAARNLDQETIADSAFKISRSVVYRVAREGEPVVTTDAQLDPRFRGQESIVSYNLRSILCVPLRARDQVTGVIYADNRIRAGIFDDRDRDLLAAFADQAAIAIENARLFESVTAAKALMDNIFASIASGVVTTDQEDRITLINQAAERILNITAEQAEGRSISEALPALWPALEPLLERVRREQHPLVAQEVEPKLPGRGRVNLSLSLSPLKDFDQEWLGTALVVEDLTERRRLEAQERFIRETFQRYVCPAVVERLLEDPDRLRLGGLRQEVTILFADIRGFTVFSEYRDPEGLVEVLNRY
;
A
#
# COMPACT_ATOMS: atom_id res chain seq x y z
N MET A 1 31.96 -3.37 -30.16
CA MET A 1 33.33 -3.11 -29.63
C MET A 1 33.58 -1.62 -29.68
N SER A 2 33.05 -0.88 -28.69
CA SER A 2 33.32 0.55 -28.57
C SER A 2 34.67 0.71 -27.91
N ARG A 3 35.57 1.46 -28.56
CA ARG A 3 36.85 1.87 -27.99
C ARG A 3 36.59 2.64 -26.68
N PRO A 4 37.42 2.46 -25.63
CA PRO A 4 37.34 3.34 -24.47
C PRO A 4 37.75 4.75 -24.92
N GLU A 5 36.88 5.73 -24.69
CA GLU A 5 37.22 7.15 -24.79
C GLU A 5 38.37 7.45 -23.82
N PRO A 6 39.35 8.29 -24.20
CA PRO A 6 40.43 8.66 -23.29
C PRO A 6 39.83 9.46 -22.14
N GLN A 7 39.96 8.96 -20.91
CA GLN A 7 39.71 9.73 -19.70
C GLN A 7 40.46 11.06 -19.84
N LEU A 8 39.74 12.17 -19.95
CA LEU A 8 40.35 13.50 -19.96
C LEU A 8 41.07 13.68 -18.62
N SER A 9 42.40 13.65 -18.67
CA SER A 9 43.26 14.03 -17.56
C SER A 9 42.77 15.37 -17.02
N SER A 10 42.46 15.45 -15.72
CA SER A 10 42.03 16.71 -15.12
C SER A 10 43.15 17.76 -15.31
N PRO A 11 42.83 19.05 -15.48
CA PRO A 11 43.85 20.09 -15.68
C PRO A 11 44.93 20.13 -14.58
N GLY A 12 44.62 19.61 -13.38
CA GLY A 12 45.58 19.41 -12.31
C GLY A 12 46.59 18.27 -12.56
N GLN A 13 46.19 17.16 -13.17
CA GLN A 13 47.10 16.04 -13.48
C GLN A 13 48.11 16.41 -14.58
N GLU A 14 47.71 17.20 -15.59
CA GLU A 14 48.65 17.70 -16.61
C GLU A 14 49.67 18.69 -16.02
N GLN A 15 49.26 19.54 -15.08
CA GLN A 15 50.18 20.46 -14.40
C GLN A 15 51.17 19.74 -13.51
N ILE A 16 50.75 18.69 -12.80
CA ILE A 16 51.63 17.86 -11.97
C ILE A 16 52.62 17.05 -12.82
N ALA A 17 52.17 16.47 -13.95
CA ALA A 17 53.03 15.76 -14.88
C ALA A 17 54.11 16.67 -15.49
N ARG A 18 53.76 17.93 -15.85
CA ARG A 18 54.73 18.93 -16.32
C ARG A 18 55.74 19.32 -15.23
N LEU A 19 55.27 19.51 -13.98
CA LEU A 19 56.14 19.84 -12.84
C LEU A 19 57.15 18.71 -12.56
N ARG A 20 56.73 17.45 -12.70
CA ARG A 20 57.59 16.27 -12.57
C ARG A 20 58.65 16.21 -13.65
N GLU A 21 58.29 16.52 -14.90
CA GLU A 21 59.24 16.54 -16.02
C GLU A 21 60.27 17.68 -15.86
N GLU A 22 59.84 18.86 -15.42
CA GLU A 22 60.75 19.98 -15.12
C GLU A 22 61.68 19.67 -13.94
N LEU A 23 61.18 19.04 -12.88
CA LEU A 23 62.00 18.61 -11.74
C LEU A 23 63.00 17.52 -12.11
N ALA A 24 62.60 16.57 -12.95
CA ALA A 24 63.50 15.54 -13.47
C ALA A 24 64.61 16.14 -14.35
N ARG A 25 64.29 17.13 -15.19
CA ARG A 25 65.29 17.90 -15.98
C ARG A 25 66.24 18.68 -15.08
N LEU A 26 65.73 19.36 -14.05
CA LEU A 26 66.57 20.09 -13.09
C LEU A 26 67.50 19.17 -12.29
N ALA A 27 67.00 18.01 -11.85
CA ALA A 27 67.81 16.99 -11.19
C ALA A 27 68.93 16.48 -12.10
N HIS A 28 68.63 16.25 -13.39
CA HIS A 28 69.60 15.78 -14.38
C HIS A 28 70.66 16.83 -14.70
N LEU A 29 70.27 18.10 -14.85
CA LEU A 29 71.20 19.22 -15.09
C LEU A 29 72.13 19.47 -13.88
N LEU A 30 71.62 19.34 -12.66
CA LEU A 30 72.44 19.45 -11.45
C LEU A 30 73.43 18.28 -11.31
N ALA A 31 73.05 17.06 -11.72
CA ALA A 31 73.95 15.92 -11.75
C ALA A 31 75.10 16.09 -12.77
N GLN A 32 74.85 16.76 -13.90
CA GLN A 32 75.85 17.03 -14.93
C GLN A 32 76.83 18.17 -14.57
N HIS A 33 76.42 19.14 -13.74
CA HIS A 33 77.26 20.28 -13.35
C HIS A 33 78.22 20.01 -12.17
N HIS A 34 78.17 18.83 -11.54
CA HIS A 34 79.07 18.45 -10.44
C HIS A 34 80.50 18.06 -10.88
N THR A 35 80.85 18.11 -12.17
CA THR A 35 82.17 17.71 -12.71
C THR A 35 83.08 18.86 -13.16
N GLY A 36 82.99 20.05 -12.53
CA GLY A 36 83.91 21.18 -12.78
C GLY A 36 84.44 21.80 -11.48
N PRO A 37 85.75 22.15 -11.38
CA PRO A 37 86.33 22.59 -10.12
C PRO A 37 86.10 24.09 -9.92
N ALA A 38 85.16 24.44 -9.04
CA ALA A 38 85.13 25.64 -8.18
C ALA A 38 83.69 26.13 -7.94
N VAL A 39 82.98 25.52 -6.98
CA VAL A 39 81.84 26.14 -6.29
C VAL A 39 81.91 25.73 -4.79
N PRO A 40 81.68 26.64 -3.82
CA PRO A 40 81.79 26.34 -2.38
C PRO A 40 80.67 25.40 -1.89
N PRO A 41 80.83 24.76 -0.71
CA PRO A 41 79.93 23.73 -0.22
C PRO A 41 78.74 24.36 0.51
N THR A 42 77.81 24.98 -0.21
CA THR A 42 76.55 25.39 0.41
C THR A 42 75.38 25.00 -0.47
N THR A 43 74.63 24.05 0.08
CA THR A 43 73.32 23.53 -0.38
C THR A 43 73.43 22.31 -1.30
N ASN A 44 73.56 21.14 -0.69
CA ASN A 44 73.19 19.86 -1.31
C ASN A 44 71.70 19.97 -1.71
N LEU A 45 71.42 20.36 -2.96
CA LEU A 45 70.06 20.51 -3.49
C LEU A 45 69.39 19.16 -3.82
N SER A 46 70.17 18.08 -3.92
CA SER A 46 69.67 16.72 -4.15
C SER A 46 68.58 16.27 -3.14
N PRO A 47 68.79 16.34 -1.81
CA PRO A 47 67.75 15.96 -0.84
C PRO A 47 66.49 16.81 -0.92
N ALA A 48 66.59 18.10 -1.28
CA ALA A 48 65.43 18.97 -1.46
C ALA A 48 64.60 18.58 -2.69
N ILE A 49 65.27 18.22 -3.79
CA ILE A 49 64.61 17.72 -5.01
C ILE A 49 63.97 16.36 -4.76
N GLN A 50 64.63 15.46 -4.03
CA GLN A 50 64.06 14.17 -3.64
C GLN A 50 62.84 14.32 -2.74
N ALA A 51 62.87 15.24 -1.77
CA ALA A 51 61.73 15.53 -0.91
C ALA A 51 60.54 16.09 -1.70
N LEU A 52 60.80 16.94 -2.71
CA LEU A 52 59.78 17.50 -3.57
C LEU A 52 59.17 16.45 -4.52
N GLN A 53 59.99 15.52 -5.05
CA GLN A 53 59.51 14.36 -5.80
C GLN A 53 58.61 13.46 -4.95
N GLN A 54 59.01 13.15 -3.72
CA GLN A 54 58.19 12.36 -2.79
C GLN A 54 56.89 13.08 -2.40
N ALA A 55 56.92 14.41 -2.25
CA ALA A 55 55.73 15.21 -1.98
C ALA A 55 54.75 15.21 -3.17
N LEU A 56 55.25 15.31 -4.40
CA LEU A 56 54.45 15.21 -5.62
C LEU A 56 53.82 13.82 -5.78
N ASP A 57 54.59 12.74 -5.58
CA ASP A 57 54.07 11.37 -5.67
C ASP A 57 52.95 11.12 -4.63
N ARG A 58 53.10 11.64 -3.40
CA ARG A 58 52.03 11.56 -2.38
C ARG A 58 50.79 12.37 -2.75
N LEU A 59 50.98 13.53 -3.38
CA LEU A 59 49.88 14.39 -3.80
C LEU A 59 49.10 13.77 -4.98
N GLU A 60 49.80 13.14 -5.94
CA GLU A 60 49.18 12.35 -7.00
C GLU A 60 48.38 11.19 -6.44
N GLN A 61 48.96 10.40 -5.53
CA GLN A 61 48.27 9.27 -4.89
C GLN A 61 47.05 9.72 -4.08
N GLY A 62 47.12 10.87 -3.40
CA GLY A 62 45.98 11.44 -2.69
C GLY A 62 44.87 11.93 -3.63
N LEU A 63 45.23 12.59 -4.73
CA LEU A 63 44.28 13.09 -5.72
C LEU A 63 43.58 11.97 -6.49
N THR A 64 44.30 10.90 -6.86
CA THR A 64 43.68 9.74 -7.51
C THR A 64 42.75 9.01 -6.56
N ALA A 65 43.16 8.77 -5.31
CA ALA A 65 42.30 8.16 -4.30
C ALA A 65 41.02 8.99 -4.06
N GLN A 66 41.16 10.32 -3.96
CA GLN A 66 40.01 11.22 -3.78
C GLN A 66 39.10 11.28 -5.02
N ALA A 67 39.66 11.22 -6.23
CA ALA A 67 38.87 11.19 -7.47
C ALA A 67 38.09 9.87 -7.62
N ASP A 68 38.71 8.74 -7.24
CA ASP A 68 38.06 7.43 -7.22
C ASP A 68 36.90 7.42 -6.19
N GLU A 69 37.13 7.96 -5.00
CA GLU A 69 36.11 8.09 -3.95
C GLU A 69 34.95 8.99 -4.40
N GLN A 70 35.23 10.14 -5.02
CA GLN A 70 34.19 11.02 -5.57
C GLN A 70 33.38 10.35 -6.68
N THR A 71 34.02 9.56 -7.53
CA THR A 71 33.35 8.84 -8.61
C THR A 71 32.43 7.74 -8.05
N GLN A 72 32.88 7.01 -7.03
CA GLN A 72 32.04 6.04 -6.32
C GLN A 72 30.84 6.72 -5.62
N LEU A 73 31.06 7.84 -4.93
CA LEU A 73 29.98 8.58 -4.27
C LEU A 73 28.98 9.17 -5.27
N ALA A 74 29.44 9.71 -6.39
CA ALA A 74 28.58 10.23 -7.44
C ALA A 74 27.74 9.12 -8.10
N ALA A 75 28.33 7.95 -8.35
CA ALA A 75 27.62 6.78 -8.86
C ALA A 75 26.53 6.33 -7.87
N LEU A 76 26.84 6.25 -6.57
CA LEU A 76 25.86 5.92 -5.52
C LEU A 76 24.74 6.97 -5.43
N ALA A 77 25.06 8.25 -5.53
CA ALA A 77 24.07 9.32 -5.47
C ALA A 77 23.12 9.32 -6.68
N GLU A 78 23.64 9.07 -7.88
CA GLU A 78 22.83 9.00 -9.10
C GLU A 78 21.88 7.80 -9.07
N VAL A 79 22.37 6.66 -8.60
CA VAL A 79 21.54 5.51 -8.30
C VAL A 79 20.45 5.86 -7.30
N ALA A 80 20.80 6.46 -6.17
CA ALA A 80 19.85 6.82 -5.13
C ALA A 80 18.74 7.74 -5.67
N ARG A 81 19.07 8.61 -6.64
CA ARG A 81 18.13 9.49 -7.32
C ARG A 81 17.18 8.74 -8.25
N VAL A 82 17.70 7.81 -9.06
CA VAL A 82 16.88 7.00 -9.97
C VAL A 82 15.90 6.13 -9.20
N VAL A 83 16.38 5.47 -8.15
CA VAL A 83 15.56 4.55 -7.35
C VAL A 83 14.46 5.29 -6.57
N ASN A 84 14.66 6.56 -6.21
CA ASN A 84 13.63 7.40 -5.56
C ASN A 84 12.68 8.09 -6.56
N SER A 85 12.81 7.88 -7.87
CA SER A 85 12.02 8.62 -8.88
C SER A 85 10.67 8.00 -9.22
N SER A 86 10.49 6.69 -8.98
CA SER A 86 9.22 5.98 -9.21
C SER A 86 8.57 5.59 -7.89
N LEU A 87 7.24 5.67 -7.86
CA LEU A 87 6.41 5.22 -6.74
C LEU A 87 5.83 3.81 -7.00
N ASP A 88 6.05 3.25 -8.19
CA ASP A 88 5.65 1.89 -8.52
C ASP A 88 6.72 0.91 -8.03
N LEU A 89 6.32 0.04 -7.09
CA LEU A 89 7.20 -0.99 -6.53
C LEU A 89 7.85 -1.84 -7.62
N SER A 90 7.12 -2.24 -8.65
CA SER A 90 7.63 -3.10 -9.72
C SER A 90 8.71 -2.40 -10.54
N GLU A 91 8.52 -1.12 -10.84
CA GLU A 91 9.52 -0.31 -11.57
C GLU A 91 10.78 -0.10 -10.73
N VAL A 92 10.63 0.23 -9.44
CA VAL A 92 11.75 0.43 -8.52
C VAL A 92 12.58 -0.84 -8.40
N LEU A 93 11.93 -2.00 -8.18
CA LEU A 93 12.63 -3.29 -8.08
C LEU A 93 13.41 -3.61 -9.36
N ASN A 94 12.83 -3.32 -10.52
CA ASN A 94 13.46 -3.55 -11.81
C ASN A 94 14.69 -2.66 -12.03
N GLN A 95 14.57 -1.35 -11.78
CA GLN A 95 15.67 -0.39 -11.91
C GLN A 95 16.83 -0.71 -10.96
N VAL A 96 16.52 -1.07 -9.71
CA VAL A 96 17.49 -1.55 -8.71
C VAL A 96 18.27 -2.74 -9.26
N MET A 97 17.58 -3.72 -9.84
CA MET A 97 18.20 -4.93 -10.36
C MET A 97 19.04 -4.69 -11.61
N ASP A 98 18.56 -3.88 -12.55
CA ASP A 98 19.31 -3.53 -13.76
C ASP A 98 20.62 -2.83 -13.41
N GLN A 99 20.59 -1.98 -12.38
CA GLN A 99 21.75 -1.28 -11.89
C GLN A 99 22.73 -2.18 -11.12
N ILE A 100 22.23 -3.13 -10.32
CA ILE A 100 23.06 -4.16 -9.66
C ILE A 100 23.82 -4.98 -10.70
N VAL A 101 23.15 -5.40 -11.77
CA VAL A 101 23.77 -6.15 -12.87
C VAL A 101 24.84 -5.31 -13.56
N CYS A 102 24.56 -4.03 -13.82
CA CYS A 102 25.51 -3.10 -14.43
C CYS A 102 26.76 -2.87 -13.57
N LEU A 103 26.58 -2.66 -12.26
CA LEU A 103 27.67 -2.40 -11.32
C LEU A 103 28.55 -3.61 -11.07
N THR A 104 27.95 -4.80 -10.96
CA THR A 104 28.67 -6.04 -10.59
C THR A 104 29.14 -6.86 -11.79
N GLY A 105 28.63 -6.58 -13.00
CA GLY A 105 28.88 -7.40 -14.19
C GLY A 105 28.37 -8.84 -14.07
N ALA A 106 27.41 -9.08 -13.17
CA ALA A 106 26.84 -10.39 -12.93
C ALA A 106 26.10 -10.92 -14.17
N GLU A 107 26.12 -12.24 -14.39
CA GLU A 107 25.34 -12.85 -15.47
C GLU A 107 23.85 -12.77 -15.16
N ARG A 108 23.51 -12.97 -13.88
CA ARG A 108 22.15 -12.97 -13.36
C ARG A 108 22.14 -12.37 -11.96
N ALA A 109 21.07 -11.65 -11.65
CA ALA A 109 20.78 -11.18 -10.31
C ALA A 109 19.32 -11.47 -9.93
N PHE A 110 19.10 -11.77 -8.66
CA PHE A 110 17.82 -12.11 -8.05
C PHE A 110 17.56 -11.25 -6.83
N LEU A 111 16.34 -10.77 -6.70
CA LEU A 111 15.84 -10.01 -5.57
C LEU A 111 14.80 -10.84 -4.83
N MET A 112 15.05 -11.05 -3.54
CA MET A 112 14.09 -11.70 -2.65
C MET A 112 13.75 -10.75 -1.52
N LEU A 113 12.45 -10.56 -1.26
CA LEU A 113 11.97 -9.76 -0.13
C LEU A 113 11.36 -10.67 0.92
N VAL A 114 11.50 -10.28 2.19
CA VAL A 114 10.81 -10.94 3.29
C VAL A 114 9.37 -10.44 3.29
N ASP A 115 8.43 -11.37 3.18
CA ASP A 115 7.03 -11.09 3.43
C ASP A 115 6.80 -10.87 4.94
N PRO A 116 6.28 -9.72 5.38
CA PRO A 116 6.02 -9.42 6.79
C PRO A 116 4.94 -10.30 7.40
N GLU A 117 4.01 -10.86 6.61
CA GLU A 117 2.94 -11.70 7.13
C GLU A 117 3.42 -13.13 7.39
N SER A 118 4.09 -13.74 6.40
CA SER A 118 4.55 -15.12 6.50
C SER A 118 5.98 -15.28 7.05
N GLY A 119 6.77 -14.19 7.08
CA GLY A 119 8.19 -14.20 7.42
C GLY A 119 9.07 -14.95 6.40
N LYS A 120 8.53 -15.29 5.23
CA LYS A 120 9.23 -16.07 4.20
C LYS A 120 9.85 -15.15 3.16
N LEU A 121 10.96 -15.60 2.58
CA LEU A 121 11.58 -14.94 1.43
C LEU A 121 10.82 -15.30 0.16
N GLU A 122 10.33 -14.27 -0.53
CA GLU A 122 9.64 -14.37 -1.81
C GLU A 122 10.49 -13.75 -2.92
N PHE A 123 10.50 -14.39 -4.08
CA PHE A 123 11.12 -13.82 -5.27
C PHE A 123 10.27 -12.66 -5.78
N ARG A 124 10.90 -11.50 -5.99
CA ARG A 124 10.21 -10.29 -6.47
C ARG A 124 10.71 -9.81 -7.82
N ALA A 125 12.01 -9.95 -8.09
CA ALA A 125 12.57 -9.56 -9.37
C ALA A 125 13.78 -10.42 -9.73
N ALA A 126 14.02 -10.59 -11.02
CA ALA A 126 15.22 -11.23 -11.54
C ALA A 126 15.58 -10.67 -12.90
N ARG A 127 16.88 -10.45 -13.10
CA ARG A 127 17.45 -9.82 -14.30
C ARG A 127 18.69 -10.56 -14.76
N ASN A 128 18.87 -10.66 -16.07
CA ASN A 128 20.12 -11.12 -16.68
C ASN A 128 20.99 -9.92 -17.11
N LEU A 129 22.20 -10.21 -17.62
CA LEU A 129 23.14 -9.21 -18.14
C LEU A 129 22.53 -8.31 -19.23
N ASP A 130 21.59 -8.85 -20.01
CA ASP A 130 20.90 -8.15 -21.10
C ASP A 130 19.67 -7.35 -20.59
N GLN A 131 19.48 -7.24 -19.27
CA GLN A 131 18.34 -6.57 -18.60
C GLN A 131 16.96 -7.18 -18.90
N GLU A 132 16.94 -8.44 -19.33
CA GLU A 132 15.71 -9.19 -19.55
C GLU A 132 15.24 -9.85 -18.24
N THR A 133 13.92 -9.94 -18.09
CA THR A 133 13.32 -10.59 -16.92
C THR A 133 13.48 -12.10 -17.03
N ILE A 134 14.03 -12.72 -15.98
CA ILE A 134 14.21 -14.17 -15.91
C ILE A 134 12.91 -14.82 -15.39
N ALA A 135 12.37 -15.79 -16.14
CA ALA A 135 11.16 -16.51 -15.75
C ALA A 135 11.37 -17.43 -14.53
N ASP A 136 10.31 -17.63 -13.74
CA ASP A 136 10.34 -18.33 -12.45
C ASP A 136 10.86 -19.78 -12.51
N SER A 137 10.67 -20.45 -13.65
CA SER A 137 11.15 -21.82 -13.89
C SER A 137 12.68 -21.94 -13.94
N ALA A 138 13.40 -20.82 -14.04
CA ALA A 138 14.87 -20.75 -14.08
C ALA A 138 15.52 -20.37 -12.74
N PHE A 139 14.75 -20.29 -11.63
CA PHE A 139 15.25 -20.00 -10.27
C PHE A 139 16.02 -21.16 -9.65
N LYS A 140 17.24 -21.32 -10.14
CA LYS A 140 18.22 -22.31 -9.70
C LYS A 140 19.34 -21.60 -8.93
N ILE A 141 19.05 -21.22 -7.68
CA ILE A 141 19.96 -20.47 -6.79
C ILE A 141 20.35 -21.28 -5.55
N SER A 142 21.41 -20.85 -4.85
CA SER A 142 21.83 -21.47 -3.60
C SER A 142 21.02 -20.97 -2.40
N ARG A 143 19.99 -21.74 -2.00
CA ARG A 143 19.10 -21.38 -0.87
C ARG A 143 19.83 -21.24 0.46
N SER A 144 20.85 -22.07 0.70
CA SER A 144 21.68 -22.04 1.90
C SER A 144 22.41 -20.71 2.09
N VAL A 145 22.98 -20.15 1.01
CA VAL A 145 23.66 -18.84 1.02
C VAL A 145 22.64 -17.75 1.32
N VAL A 146 21.50 -17.77 0.64
CA VAL A 146 20.43 -16.78 0.82
C VAL A 146 19.89 -16.79 2.25
N TYR A 147 19.53 -17.95 2.79
CA TYR A 147 19.01 -18.04 4.17
C TYR A 147 20.06 -17.64 5.21
N ARG A 148 21.34 -17.92 4.95
CA ARG A 148 22.43 -17.48 5.82
C ARG A 148 22.52 -15.96 5.86
N VAL A 149 22.56 -15.31 4.70
CA VAL A 149 22.60 -13.84 4.59
C VAL A 149 21.34 -13.21 5.18
N ALA A 150 20.16 -13.81 4.96
CA ALA A 150 18.91 -13.33 5.54
C ALA A 150 18.89 -13.40 7.07
N ARG A 151 19.51 -14.43 7.67
CA ARG A 151 19.50 -14.66 9.13
C ARG A 151 20.63 -13.95 9.86
N GLU A 152 21.84 -14.00 9.30
CA GLU A 152 23.05 -13.42 9.91
C GLU A 152 23.21 -11.95 9.54
N GLY A 153 22.57 -11.52 8.44
CA GLY A 153 22.69 -10.17 7.92
C GLY A 153 24.07 -9.89 7.32
N GLU A 154 25.01 -10.83 7.26
CA GLU A 154 26.37 -10.56 6.75
C GLU A 154 26.46 -10.83 5.24
N PRO A 155 27.10 -9.94 4.46
CA PRO A 155 27.31 -10.17 3.03
C PRO A 155 28.30 -11.32 2.79
N VAL A 156 28.03 -12.10 1.74
CA VAL A 156 28.81 -13.28 1.35
C VAL A 156 29.32 -13.10 -0.08
N VAL A 157 30.64 -13.17 -0.25
CA VAL A 157 31.30 -13.24 -1.55
C VAL A 157 32.11 -14.53 -1.65
N THR A 158 32.02 -15.22 -2.78
CA THR A 158 32.86 -16.38 -3.08
C THR A 158 33.35 -16.33 -4.53
N THR A 159 34.66 -16.53 -4.70
CA THR A 159 35.35 -16.53 -5.99
C THR A 159 35.18 -17.85 -6.75
N ASP A 160 35.08 -18.97 -6.02
CA ASP A 160 34.69 -20.28 -6.56
C ASP A 160 33.88 -21.07 -5.52
N ALA A 161 32.56 -21.08 -5.69
CA ALA A 161 31.62 -21.73 -4.78
C ALA A 161 31.79 -23.25 -4.71
N GLN A 162 32.39 -23.89 -5.73
CA GLN A 162 32.66 -25.33 -5.72
C GLN A 162 33.88 -25.69 -4.88
N LEU A 163 34.84 -24.77 -4.79
CA LEU A 163 36.10 -24.97 -4.07
C LEU A 163 36.04 -24.48 -2.62
N ASP A 164 35.12 -23.55 -2.31
CA ASP A 164 34.95 -22.95 -0.98
C ASP A 164 34.48 -23.96 0.08
N PRO A 165 35.29 -24.23 1.13
CA PRO A 165 34.94 -25.16 2.21
C PRO A 165 33.62 -24.84 2.90
N ARG A 166 33.18 -23.58 2.91
CA ARG A 166 31.92 -23.12 3.52
C ARG A 166 30.68 -23.66 2.79
N PHE A 167 30.86 -24.10 1.55
CA PHE A 167 29.79 -24.49 0.64
C PHE A 167 29.96 -25.89 0.02
N ARG A 168 31.06 -26.59 0.38
CA ARG A 168 31.32 -27.97 -0.05
C ARG A 168 30.19 -28.92 0.34
N GLY A 169 29.66 -29.64 -0.64
CA GLY A 169 28.62 -30.67 -0.44
C GLY A 169 27.18 -30.16 -0.53
N GLN A 170 26.95 -28.89 -0.85
CA GLN A 170 25.60 -28.37 -1.07
C GLN A 170 25.12 -28.71 -2.49
N GLU A 171 24.08 -29.56 -2.59
CA GLU A 171 23.52 -30.02 -3.87
C GLU A 171 23.13 -28.86 -4.80
N SER A 172 22.66 -27.74 -4.26
CA SER A 172 22.27 -26.55 -5.05
C SER A 172 23.43 -25.88 -5.77
N ILE A 173 24.65 -25.93 -5.24
CA ILE A 173 25.83 -25.28 -5.86
C ILE A 173 26.46 -26.20 -6.90
N VAL A 174 26.52 -27.50 -6.59
CA VAL A 174 27.05 -28.54 -7.47
C VAL A 174 26.12 -28.78 -8.66
N SER A 175 24.80 -28.79 -8.46
CA SER A 175 23.82 -29.09 -9.52
C SER A 175 23.65 -27.97 -10.54
N TYR A 176 24.02 -26.73 -10.20
CA TYR A 176 23.81 -25.55 -11.05
C TYR A 176 25.10 -24.92 -11.58
N ASN A 177 26.25 -25.56 -11.34
CA ASN A 177 27.57 -25.14 -11.81
C ASN A 177 27.86 -23.66 -11.51
N LEU A 178 27.47 -23.19 -10.32
CA LEU A 178 27.67 -21.83 -9.87
C LEU A 178 29.15 -21.65 -9.51
N ARG A 179 29.81 -20.66 -10.12
CA ARG A 179 31.24 -20.40 -9.90
C ARG A 179 31.43 -19.20 -8.99
N SER A 180 31.00 -18.02 -9.42
CA SER A 180 31.07 -16.81 -8.59
C SER A 180 29.70 -16.51 -8.00
N ILE A 181 29.64 -16.24 -6.69
CA ILE A 181 28.41 -15.84 -6.00
C ILE A 181 28.70 -14.61 -5.16
N LEU A 182 27.84 -13.60 -5.28
CA LEU A 182 27.81 -12.43 -4.43
C LEU A 182 26.40 -12.26 -3.87
N CYS A 183 26.27 -12.25 -2.55
CA CYS A 183 24.98 -12.18 -1.89
C CYS A 183 25.04 -11.16 -0.76
N VAL A 184 24.15 -10.18 -0.77
CA VAL A 184 24.11 -9.10 0.21
C VAL A 184 22.70 -8.95 0.79
N PRO A 185 22.57 -8.60 2.07
CA PRO A 185 21.26 -8.31 2.66
C PRO A 185 20.73 -6.97 2.13
N LEU A 186 19.41 -6.85 2.06
CA LEU A 186 18.74 -5.56 2.03
C LEU A 186 18.41 -5.19 3.47
N ARG A 187 18.93 -4.07 3.97
CA ARG A 187 18.71 -3.62 5.33
C ARG A 187 17.95 -2.30 5.33
N ALA A 188 16.80 -2.28 5.97
CA ALA A 188 16.07 -1.06 6.27
C ALA A 188 15.90 -0.93 7.78
N ARG A 189 16.30 0.22 8.35
CA ARG A 189 16.21 0.49 9.79
C ARG A 189 16.81 -0.63 10.65
N ASP A 190 18.00 -1.10 10.28
CA ASP A 190 18.74 -2.20 10.92
C ASP A 190 18.06 -3.59 10.89
N GLN A 191 17.00 -3.76 10.11
CA GLN A 191 16.34 -5.06 9.88
C GLN A 191 16.57 -5.56 8.45
N VAL A 192 16.80 -6.86 8.30
CA VAL A 192 16.95 -7.49 6.98
C VAL A 192 15.56 -7.64 6.35
N THR A 193 15.24 -6.78 5.38
CA THR A 193 13.96 -6.78 4.66
C THR A 193 14.00 -7.65 3.40
N GLY A 194 15.18 -8.13 3.01
CA GLY A 194 15.37 -8.97 1.83
C GLY A 194 16.82 -9.34 1.58
N VAL A 195 17.07 -9.97 0.44
CA VAL A 195 18.39 -10.42 0.01
C VAL A 195 18.54 -10.20 -1.50
N ILE A 196 19.66 -9.63 -1.90
CA ILE A 196 20.13 -9.60 -3.28
C ILE A 196 21.10 -10.76 -3.48
N TYR A 197 20.91 -11.50 -4.56
CA TYR A 197 21.76 -12.62 -4.94
C TYR A 197 22.19 -12.46 -6.39
N ALA A 198 23.50 -12.32 -6.62
CA ALA A 198 24.11 -12.22 -7.93
C ALA A 198 25.01 -13.44 -8.18
N ASP A 199 24.92 -14.02 -9.38
CA ASP A 199 25.74 -15.16 -9.76
C ASP A 199 26.35 -15.04 -11.17
N ASN A 200 27.41 -15.82 -11.37
CA ASN A 200 27.98 -16.11 -12.68
C ASN A 200 28.36 -17.59 -12.77
N ARG A 201 27.90 -18.26 -13.83
CA ARG A 201 28.10 -19.70 -14.05
C ARG A 201 29.32 -20.02 -14.90
N ILE A 202 29.84 -19.04 -15.63
CA ILE A 202 30.88 -19.25 -16.64
C ILE A 202 32.25 -18.91 -16.06
N ARG A 203 32.38 -17.76 -15.38
CA ARG A 203 33.65 -17.23 -14.89
C ARG A 203 33.73 -17.27 -13.36
N ALA A 204 34.87 -17.74 -12.85
CA ALA A 204 35.25 -17.65 -11.44
C ALA A 204 36.03 -16.35 -11.21
N GLY A 205 35.94 -15.80 -9.99
CA GLY A 205 36.69 -14.61 -9.59
C GLY A 205 36.22 -13.29 -10.24
N ILE A 206 34.93 -13.17 -10.57
CA ILE A 206 34.37 -11.89 -11.06
C ILE A 206 34.20 -10.89 -9.93
N PHE A 207 33.78 -11.37 -8.75
CA PHE A 207 33.49 -10.51 -7.61
C PHE A 207 34.68 -10.46 -6.65
N ASP A 208 35.09 -9.26 -6.28
CA ASP A 208 36.08 -9.02 -5.23
C ASP A 208 35.44 -8.40 -3.96
N ASP A 209 36.27 -8.10 -2.95
CA ASP A 209 35.79 -7.46 -1.72
C ASP A 209 35.28 -6.03 -1.96
N ARG A 210 35.78 -5.32 -2.98
CA ARG A 210 35.32 -3.97 -3.33
C ARG A 210 33.91 -4.03 -3.94
N ASP A 211 33.64 -5.02 -4.80
CA ASP A 211 32.32 -5.26 -5.37
C ASP A 211 31.30 -5.61 -4.27
N ARG A 212 31.72 -6.40 -3.27
CA ARG A 212 30.90 -6.69 -2.09
C ARG A 212 30.52 -5.40 -1.35
N ASP A 213 31.50 -4.56 -1.04
CA ASP A 213 31.28 -3.36 -0.25
C ASP A 213 30.44 -2.32 -1.01
N LEU A 214 30.66 -2.19 -2.32
CA LEU A 214 29.86 -1.34 -3.20
C LEU A 214 28.42 -1.84 -3.32
N LEU A 215 28.23 -3.16 -3.51
CA LEU A 215 26.89 -3.73 -3.59
C LEU A 215 26.15 -3.66 -2.24
N ALA A 216 26.86 -3.82 -1.12
CA ALA A 216 26.26 -3.66 0.21
C ALA A 216 25.76 -2.23 0.44
N ALA A 217 26.58 -1.21 0.12
CA ALA A 217 26.16 0.19 0.21
C ALA A 217 24.97 0.51 -0.71
N PHE A 218 24.97 -0.06 -1.91
CA PHE A 218 23.85 0.04 -2.84
C PHE A 218 22.58 -0.64 -2.29
N ALA A 219 22.73 -1.82 -1.70
CA ALA A 219 21.64 -2.60 -1.14
C ALA A 219 20.95 -1.88 0.02
N ASP A 220 21.70 -1.22 0.88
CA ASP A 220 21.14 -0.39 1.96
C ASP A 220 20.26 0.74 1.40
N GLN A 221 20.71 1.41 0.34
CA GLN A 221 19.94 2.47 -0.31
C GLN A 221 18.70 1.92 -1.05
N ALA A 222 18.85 0.79 -1.74
CA ALA A 222 17.77 0.11 -2.42
C ALA A 222 16.69 -0.36 -1.44
N ALA A 223 17.08 -0.85 -0.26
CA ALA A 223 16.17 -1.30 0.78
C ALA A 223 15.23 -0.17 1.24
N ILE A 224 15.77 1.04 1.44
CA ILE A 224 14.98 2.22 1.83
C ILE A 224 13.95 2.57 0.76
N ALA A 225 14.35 2.59 -0.51
CA ALA A 225 13.45 2.97 -1.58
C ALA A 225 12.37 1.91 -1.87
N ILE A 226 12.72 0.63 -1.76
CA ILE A 226 11.76 -0.48 -1.83
C ILE A 226 10.74 -0.38 -0.69
N GLU A 227 11.19 -0.06 0.53
CA GLU A 227 10.29 0.15 1.68
C GLU A 227 9.34 1.33 1.44
N ASN A 228 9.85 2.45 0.92
CA ASN A 228 9.03 3.62 0.60
C ASN A 228 7.97 3.32 -0.47
N ALA A 229 8.35 2.66 -1.57
CA ALA A 229 7.42 2.28 -2.63
C ALA A 229 6.33 1.34 -2.10
N ARG A 230 6.71 0.36 -1.27
CA ARG A 230 5.78 -0.56 -0.62
C ARG A 230 4.80 0.16 0.30
N LEU A 231 5.28 1.10 1.13
CA LEU A 231 4.42 1.88 2.02
C LEU A 231 3.43 2.73 1.22
N PHE A 232 3.88 3.36 0.13
CA PHE A 232 3.02 4.16 -0.73
C PHE A 232 1.92 3.33 -1.41
N GLU A 233 2.27 2.15 -1.92
CA GLU A 233 1.30 1.22 -2.51
C GLU A 233 0.26 0.76 -1.48
N SER A 234 0.71 0.43 -0.26
CA SER A 234 -0.19 0.05 0.84
C SER A 234 -1.17 1.17 1.22
N VAL A 235 -0.70 2.42 1.31
CA VAL A 235 -1.55 3.58 1.61
C VAL A 235 -2.54 3.82 0.48
N THR A 236 -2.10 3.70 -0.77
CA THR A 236 -2.96 3.89 -1.95
C THR A 236 -4.03 2.81 -2.05
N ALA A 237 -3.67 1.54 -1.80
CA ALA A 237 -4.59 0.41 -1.77
C ALA A 237 -5.62 0.54 -0.63
N ALA A 238 -5.17 0.93 0.57
CA ALA A 238 -6.05 1.18 1.70
C ALA A 238 -7.05 2.31 1.40
N LYS A 239 -6.57 3.41 0.79
CA LYS A 239 -7.43 4.51 0.36
C LYS A 239 -8.48 4.05 -0.68
N ALA A 240 -8.06 3.32 -1.72
CA ALA A 240 -8.98 2.83 -2.75
C ALA A 240 -10.03 1.85 -2.18
N LEU A 241 -9.63 0.98 -1.25
CA LEU A 241 -10.56 0.11 -0.53
C LEU A 241 -11.57 0.93 0.28
N MET A 242 -11.09 1.94 1.01
CA MET A 242 -11.93 2.83 1.79
C MET A 242 -12.95 3.55 0.89
N ASP A 243 -12.51 4.13 -0.23
CA ASP A 243 -13.35 4.82 -1.21
C ASP A 243 -14.42 3.86 -1.80
N ASN A 244 -14.04 2.62 -2.12
CA ASN A 244 -14.96 1.59 -2.60
C ASN A 244 -16.00 1.20 -1.54
N ILE A 245 -15.58 1.02 -0.28
CA ILE A 245 -16.49 0.75 0.82
C ILE A 245 -17.47 1.92 0.95
N PHE A 246 -16.98 3.16 1.02
CA PHE A 246 -17.82 4.36 1.12
C PHE A 246 -18.84 4.47 -0.03
N ALA A 247 -18.44 4.15 -1.26
CA ALA A 247 -19.33 4.16 -2.42
C ALA A 247 -20.37 3.01 -2.41
N SER A 248 -20.01 1.85 -1.85
CA SER A 248 -20.88 0.66 -1.84
C SER A 248 -21.91 0.61 -0.71
N ILE A 249 -21.77 1.44 0.34
CA ILE A 249 -22.74 1.48 1.44
C ILE A 249 -24.08 1.96 0.89
N ALA A 250 -25.13 1.15 1.08
CA ALA A 250 -26.50 1.50 0.65
C ALA A 250 -27.10 2.67 1.44
N SER A 251 -26.61 2.90 2.66
CA SER A 251 -26.92 4.08 3.47
C SER A 251 -26.14 5.30 2.99
N GLY A 252 -26.80 6.45 3.01
CA GLY A 252 -26.14 7.71 2.75
C GLY A 252 -25.18 8.07 3.87
N VAL A 253 -23.96 8.48 3.53
CA VAL A 253 -22.97 8.98 4.49
C VAL A 253 -22.58 10.40 4.06
N VAL A 254 -22.65 11.33 5.01
CA VAL A 254 -22.27 12.73 4.87
C VAL A 254 -21.35 13.07 6.04
N THR A 255 -20.17 13.61 5.79
CA THR A 255 -19.29 14.11 6.87
C THR A 255 -19.24 15.62 6.84
N THR A 256 -19.15 16.24 8.02
CA THR A 256 -18.98 17.67 8.17
C THR A 256 -17.70 18.01 8.93
N ASP A 257 -17.20 19.23 8.77
CA ASP A 257 -16.15 19.83 9.59
C ASP A 257 -16.69 20.45 10.89
N GLN A 258 -15.84 21.22 11.59
CA GLN A 258 -16.18 21.92 12.83
C GLN A 258 -17.17 23.08 12.63
N GLU A 259 -17.28 23.63 11.42
CA GLU A 259 -18.21 24.69 11.04
C GLU A 259 -19.47 24.15 10.33
N ASP A 260 -19.75 22.85 10.46
CA ASP A 260 -20.88 22.15 9.82
C ASP A 260 -20.89 22.25 8.28
N ARG A 261 -19.73 22.40 7.64
CA ARG A 261 -19.58 22.33 6.18
C ARG A 261 -19.36 20.89 5.75
N ILE A 262 -20.03 20.48 4.68
CA ILE A 262 -19.94 19.12 4.16
C ILE A 262 -18.54 18.93 3.55
N THR A 263 -17.80 17.96 4.08
CA THR A 263 -16.47 17.58 3.60
C THR A 263 -16.52 16.42 2.62
N LEU A 264 -17.41 15.45 2.85
CA LEU A 264 -17.61 14.30 1.97
C LEU A 264 -19.08 13.91 1.93
N ILE A 265 -19.51 13.38 0.79
CA ILE A 265 -20.83 12.79 0.58
C ILE A 265 -20.70 11.56 -0.32
N ASN A 266 -21.32 10.43 0.06
CA ASN A 266 -21.28 9.22 -0.76
C ASN A 266 -22.44 9.18 -1.78
N GLN A 267 -22.30 8.30 -2.78
CA GLN A 267 -23.29 8.14 -3.85
C GLN A 267 -24.69 7.75 -3.34
N ALA A 268 -24.77 6.98 -2.25
CA ALA A 268 -26.05 6.64 -1.65
C ALA A 268 -26.73 7.87 -1.03
N ALA A 269 -25.98 8.76 -0.37
CA ALA A 269 -26.51 10.00 0.17
C ALA A 269 -26.99 10.91 -0.97
N GLU A 270 -26.26 11.01 -2.08
CA GLU A 270 -26.72 11.75 -3.25
C GLU A 270 -28.08 11.26 -3.75
N ARG A 271 -28.24 9.93 -3.86
CA ARG A 271 -29.49 9.30 -4.32
C ARG A 271 -30.64 9.43 -3.32
N ILE A 272 -30.35 9.28 -2.02
CA ILE A 272 -31.37 9.33 -0.96
C ILE A 272 -31.86 10.76 -0.78
N LEU A 273 -30.93 11.71 -0.68
CA LEU A 273 -31.16 13.12 -0.38
C LEU A 273 -31.47 13.96 -1.64
N ASN A 274 -31.21 13.41 -2.83
CA ASN A 274 -31.40 14.06 -4.13
C ASN A 274 -30.57 15.35 -4.29
N ILE A 275 -29.29 15.27 -3.91
CA ILE A 275 -28.28 16.33 -4.03
C ILE A 275 -27.01 15.75 -4.67
N THR A 276 -26.23 16.53 -5.42
CA THR A 276 -24.95 16.07 -5.98
C THR A 276 -23.77 16.53 -5.12
N ALA A 277 -22.64 15.81 -5.15
CA ALA A 277 -21.43 16.20 -4.44
C ALA A 277 -20.98 17.64 -4.76
N GLU A 278 -21.00 18.02 -6.04
CA GLU A 278 -20.64 19.38 -6.49
C GLU A 278 -21.51 20.49 -5.86
N GLN A 279 -22.75 20.18 -5.49
CA GLN A 279 -23.66 21.13 -4.88
C GLN A 279 -23.55 21.17 -3.35
N ALA A 280 -22.99 20.12 -2.75
CA ALA A 280 -22.97 19.90 -1.32
C ALA A 280 -21.59 20.16 -0.69
N GLU A 281 -20.51 19.69 -1.32
CA GLU A 281 -19.15 19.79 -0.80
C GLU A 281 -18.72 21.26 -0.61
N GLY A 282 -18.14 21.55 0.55
CA GLY A 282 -17.69 22.87 0.98
C GLY A 282 -18.80 23.82 1.44
N ARG A 283 -20.08 23.47 1.26
CA ARG A 283 -21.22 24.26 1.73
C ARG A 283 -21.65 23.84 3.13
N SER A 284 -22.29 24.75 3.86
CA SER A 284 -22.90 24.39 5.14
C SER A 284 -24.04 23.40 4.92
N ILE A 285 -24.15 22.39 5.80
CA ILE A 285 -25.22 21.40 5.75
C ILE A 285 -26.62 22.04 5.81
N SER A 286 -26.74 23.22 6.44
CA SER A 286 -27.98 24.02 6.48
C SER A 286 -28.43 24.50 5.10
N GLU A 287 -27.49 24.92 4.26
CA GLU A 287 -27.74 25.39 2.89
C GLU A 287 -27.93 24.24 1.91
N ALA A 288 -27.15 23.17 2.08
CA ALA A 288 -27.20 22.00 1.20
C ALA A 288 -28.46 21.15 1.41
N LEU A 289 -28.95 21.06 2.65
CA LEU A 289 -30.08 20.21 3.03
C LEU A 289 -31.15 20.96 3.84
N PRO A 290 -31.80 21.99 3.26
CA PRO A 290 -32.77 22.82 3.98
C PRO A 290 -34.01 22.03 4.45
N ALA A 291 -34.37 20.95 3.75
CA ALA A 291 -35.49 20.08 4.11
C ALA A 291 -35.22 19.23 5.37
N LEU A 292 -33.95 18.96 5.67
CA LEU A 292 -33.51 18.15 6.82
C LEU A 292 -32.95 19.01 7.95
N TRP A 293 -32.54 20.25 7.68
CA TRP A 293 -31.96 21.15 8.67
C TRP A 293 -32.76 21.27 9.98
N PRO A 294 -34.09 21.47 9.97
CA PRO A 294 -34.86 21.60 11.22
C PRO A 294 -34.80 20.37 12.13
N ALA A 295 -34.55 19.19 11.55
CA ALA A 295 -34.38 17.95 12.30
C ALA A 295 -32.92 17.67 12.67
N LEU A 296 -31.97 18.11 11.83
CA LEU A 296 -30.53 17.89 12.04
C LEU A 296 -29.92 18.86 13.05
N GLU A 297 -30.32 20.13 13.05
CA GLU A 297 -29.78 21.19 13.94
C GLU A 297 -29.74 20.77 15.41
N PRO A 298 -30.84 20.31 16.04
CA PRO A 298 -30.80 19.90 17.46
C PRO A 298 -29.98 18.62 17.68
N LEU A 299 -29.81 17.76 16.68
CA LEU A 299 -29.03 16.53 16.79
C LEU A 299 -27.53 16.82 16.70
N LEU A 300 -27.12 17.69 15.78
CA LEU A 300 -25.74 18.14 15.64
C LEU A 300 -25.26 18.85 16.91
N GLU A 301 -26.10 19.73 17.47
CA GLU A 301 -25.75 20.43 18.71
C GLU A 301 -25.60 19.47 19.90
N ARG A 302 -26.47 18.45 19.98
CA ARG A 302 -26.35 17.40 21.00
C ARG A 302 -25.08 16.58 20.85
N VAL A 303 -24.75 16.12 19.64
CA VAL A 303 -23.52 15.35 19.39
C VAL A 303 -22.27 16.19 19.67
N ARG A 304 -22.27 17.48 19.30
CA ARG A 304 -21.17 18.41 19.60
C ARG A 304 -20.97 18.59 21.11
N ARG A 305 -22.06 18.78 21.86
CA ARG A 305 -21.99 19.00 23.31
C ARG A 305 -21.68 17.73 24.10
N GLU A 306 -22.31 16.62 23.73
CA GLU A 306 -22.23 15.36 24.49
C GLU A 306 -21.04 14.50 24.03
N GLN A 307 -20.53 14.71 22.81
CA GLN A 307 -19.50 13.87 22.16
C GLN A 307 -19.83 12.36 22.15
N HIS A 308 -21.12 12.03 22.20
CA HIS A 308 -21.61 10.65 22.10
C HIS A 308 -22.36 10.45 20.78
N PRO A 309 -22.27 9.26 20.18
CA PRO A 309 -23.03 8.95 18.97
C PRO A 309 -24.52 8.91 19.27
N LEU A 310 -25.31 9.49 18.37
CA LEU A 310 -26.76 9.43 18.34
C LEU A 310 -27.15 8.44 17.24
N VAL A 311 -27.91 7.41 17.59
CA VAL A 311 -28.25 6.33 16.65
C VAL A 311 -29.75 6.29 16.43
N ALA A 312 -30.14 6.09 15.18
CA ALA A 312 -31.52 5.80 14.76
C ALA A 312 -32.56 6.84 15.16
N GLN A 313 -32.27 8.12 14.93
CA GLN A 313 -33.29 9.17 15.00
C GLN A 313 -34.14 9.16 13.72
N GLU A 314 -35.39 8.73 13.83
CA GLU A 314 -36.30 8.70 12.70
C GLU A 314 -36.92 10.07 12.41
N VAL A 315 -37.00 10.42 11.13
CA VAL A 315 -37.55 11.68 10.62
C VAL A 315 -38.34 11.44 9.34
N GLU A 316 -39.39 12.24 9.11
CA GLU A 316 -40.22 12.17 7.90
C GLU A 316 -40.13 13.46 7.05
N PRO A 317 -38.97 13.79 6.47
CA PRO A 317 -38.82 15.01 5.70
C PRO A 317 -39.53 14.90 4.35
N LYS A 318 -39.86 16.07 3.78
CA LYS A 318 -40.32 16.18 2.41
C LYS A 318 -39.15 16.62 1.53
N LEU A 319 -38.52 15.65 0.86
CA LEU A 319 -37.38 15.91 -0.01
C LEU A 319 -37.83 16.47 -1.38
N PRO A 320 -37.06 17.40 -1.98
CA PRO A 320 -37.27 17.86 -3.35
C PRO A 320 -37.21 16.68 -4.34
N GLY A 321 -38.18 16.56 -5.25
CA GLY A 321 -38.22 15.50 -6.27
C GLY A 321 -38.70 14.12 -5.80
N ARG A 322 -38.48 13.74 -4.53
CA ARG A 322 -38.89 12.43 -3.97
C ARG A 322 -40.18 12.46 -3.15
N GLY A 323 -40.57 13.61 -2.60
CA GLY A 323 -41.75 13.72 -1.74
C GLY A 323 -41.46 13.33 -0.29
N ARG A 324 -42.46 12.78 0.42
CA ARG A 324 -42.28 12.34 1.82
C ARG A 324 -41.55 11.00 1.86
N VAL A 325 -40.45 10.96 2.60
CA VAL A 325 -39.64 9.77 2.84
C VAL A 325 -39.49 9.55 4.34
N ASN A 326 -39.29 8.31 4.76
CA ASN A 326 -38.96 7.95 6.13
C ASN A 326 -37.46 7.71 6.21
N LEU A 327 -36.73 8.54 6.95
CA LEU A 327 -35.28 8.42 7.08
C LEU A 327 -34.90 8.12 8.53
N SER A 328 -33.92 7.24 8.71
CA SER A 328 -33.22 7.05 9.98
C SER A 328 -31.88 7.78 9.92
N LEU A 329 -31.65 8.69 10.88
CA LEU A 329 -30.43 9.48 10.99
C LEU A 329 -29.60 8.97 12.15
N SER A 330 -28.33 8.66 11.89
CA SER A 330 -27.34 8.36 12.92
C SER A 330 -26.18 9.34 12.81
N LEU A 331 -25.83 10.01 13.89
CA LEU A 331 -24.78 11.01 13.93
C LEU A 331 -23.68 10.54 14.88
N SER A 332 -22.43 10.55 14.43
CA SER A 332 -21.26 10.20 15.23
C SER A 332 -20.22 11.31 15.18
N PRO A 333 -19.61 11.70 16.31
CA PRO A 333 -18.52 12.66 16.27
C PRO A 333 -17.30 12.03 15.59
N LEU A 334 -16.71 12.76 14.66
CA LEU A 334 -15.40 12.45 14.09
C LEU A 334 -14.34 13.08 14.99
N LYS A 335 -13.34 12.29 15.37
CA LYS A 335 -12.23 12.71 16.21
C LYS A 335 -10.91 12.44 15.52
N ASP A 336 -9.94 13.32 15.71
CA ASP A 336 -8.56 13.10 15.27
C ASP A 336 -7.82 12.13 16.21
N PHE A 337 -6.58 11.77 15.88
CA PHE A 337 -5.70 10.91 16.68
C PHE A 337 -5.53 11.42 18.13
N ASP A 338 -5.55 12.74 18.31
CA ASP A 338 -5.46 13.40 19.63
C ASP A 338 -6.81 13.49 20.37
N GLN A 339 -7.85 12.78 19.91
CA GLN A 339 -9.22 12.79 20.44
C GLN A 339 -9.92 14.16 20.33
N GLU A 340 -9.35 15.11 19.59
CA GLU A 340 -9.99 16.39 19.31
C GLU A 340 -11.13 16.23 18.30
N TRP A 341 -12.19 16.98 18.48
CA TRP A 341 -13.36 16.93 17.61
C TRP A 341 -13.04 17.55 16.25
N LEU A 342 -13.08 16.75 15.19
CA LEU A 342 -12.81 17.18 13.82
C LEU A 342 -14.10 17.57 13.07
N GLY A 343 -15.24 17.03 13.50
CA GLY A 343 -16.54 17.26 12.88
C GLY A 343 -17.54 16.15 13.16
N THR A 344 -18.54 15.97 12.29
CA THR A 344 -19.61 14.99 12.52
C THR A 344 -19.86 14.14 11.28
N ALA A 345 -19.96 12.82 11.47
CA ALA A 345 -20.43 11.89 10.45
C ALA A 345 -21.94 11.66 10.62
N LEU A 346 -22.71 11.94 9.58
CA LEU A 346 -24.13 11.69 9.46
C LEU A 346 -24.36 10.49 8.53
N VAL A 347 -25.01 9.47 9.05
CA VAL A 347 -25.51 8.32 8.28
C VAL A 347 -27.02 8.44 8.13
N VAL A 348 -27.50 8.33 6.90
CA VAL A 348 -28.90 8.46 6.51
C VAL A 348 -29.35 7.16 5.85
N GLU A 349 -30.32 6.49 6.46
CA GLU A 349 -30.91 5.27 5.92
C GLU A 349 -32.34 5.53 5.45
N ASP A 350 -32.68 5.12 4.23
CA ASP A 350 -34.04 5.24 3.69
C ASP A 350 -34.90 4.06 4.14
N LEU A 351 -35.76 4.30 5.12
CA LEU A 351 -36.69 3.31 5.67
C LEU A 351 -38.04 3.31 4.94
N THR A 352 -38.21 4.09 3.87
CA THR A 352 -39.53 4.28 3.24
C THR A 352 -40.14 2.97 2.73
N GLU A 353 -39.36 2.14 2.05
CA GLU A 353 -39.83 0.84 1.52
C GLU A 353 -40.11 -0.15 2.65
N ARG A 354 -39.19 -0.24 3.62
CA ARG A 354 -39.35 -1.08 4.80
C ARG A 354 -40.61 -0.72 5.60
N ARG A 355 -40.85 0.56 5.86
CA ARG A 355 -42.05 1.04 6.55
C ARG A 355 -43.33 0.73 5.78
N ARG A 356 -43.31 0.79 4.44
CA ARG A 356 -44.46 0.40 3.61
C ARG A 356 -44.76 -1.09 3.74
N LEU A 357 -43.75 -1.95 3.68
CA LEU A 357 -43.90 -3.39 3.86
C LEU A 357 -44.43 -3.74 5.26
N GLU A 358 -43.84 -3.17 6.31
CA GLU A 358 -44.30 -3.36 7.70
C GLU A 358 -45.75 -2.90 7.90
N ALA A 359 -46.14 -1.76 7.31
CA ALA A 359 -47.50 -1.25 7.37
C ALA A 359 -48.48 -2.16 6.60
N GLN A 360 -48.07 -2.68 5.44
CA GLN A 360 -48.88 -3.61 4.64
C GLN A 360 -49.07 -4.95 5.36
N GLU A 361 -48.01 -5.51 5.94
CA GLU A 361 -48.10 -6.73 6.76
C GLU A 361 -49.05 -6.51 7.94
N ARG A 362 -48.89 -5.39 8.67
CA ARG A 362 -49.75 -5.05 9.81
C ARG A 362 -51.21 -4.93 9.37
N PHE A 363 -51.47 -4.25 8.25
CA PHE A 363 -52.81 -4.13 7.68
C PHE A 363 -53.43 -5.49 7.35
N ILE A 364 -52.67 -6.39 6.70
CA ILE A 364 -53.16 -7.74 6.37
C ILE A 364 -53.47 -8.51 7.65
N ARG A 365 -52.57 -8.47 8.64
CA ARG A 365 -52.76 -9.16 9.91
C ARG A 365 -53.99 -8.62 10.65
N GLU A 366 -54.12 -7.31 10.83
CA GLU A 366 -55.27 -6.72 11.52
C GLU A 366 -56.60 -6.94 10.80
N THR A 367 -56.61 -6.84 9.47
CA THR A 367 -57.83 -6.98 8.67
C THR A 367 -58.31 -8.41 8.59
N PHE A 368 -57.41 -9.38 8.36
CA PHE A 368 -57.80 -10.76 8.03
C PHE A 368 -57.74 -11.73 9.22
N GLN A 369 -56.96 -11.47 10.26
CA GLN A 369 -56.81 -12.37 11.41
C GLN A 369 -58.13 -12.64 12.15
N ARG A 370 -59.12 -11.75 12.03
CA ARG A 370 -60.47 -11.94 12.63
C ARG A 370 -61.42 -12.77 11.78
N TYR A 371 -61.14 -12.95 10.48
CA TYR A 371 -62.09 -13.55 9.52
C TYR A 371 -61.59 -14.84 8.87
N VAL A 372 -60.29 -15.09 8.88
CA VAL A 372 -59.67 -16.30 8.26
C VAL A 372 -58.68 -16.96 9.21
N CYS A 373 -58.40 -18.24 8.99
CA CYS A 373 -57.48 -18.98 9.84
C CYS A 373 -56.03 -18.44 9.72
N PRO A 374 -55.19 -18.60 10.76
CA PRO A 374 -53.83 -18.07 10.77
C PRO A 374 -52.98 -18.50 9.56
N ALA A 375 -53.13 -19.76 9.11
CA ALA A 375 -52.39 -20.27 7.96
C ALA A 375 -52.76 -19.58 6.63
N VAL A 376 -53.98 -19.06 6.51
CA VAL A 376 -54.39 -18.25 5.34
C VAL A 376 -53.77 -16.85 5.42
N VAL A 377 -53.68 -16.27 6.62
CA VAL A 377 -53.01 -14.98 6.84
C VAL A 377 -51.52 -15.08 6.50
N GLU A 378 -50.83 -16.12 6.95
CA GLU A 378 -49.41 -16.36 6.61
C GLU A 378 -49.20 -16.46 5.10
N ARG A 379 -50.07 -17.20 4.38
CA ARG A 379 -50.03 -17.28 2.91
C ARG A 379 -50.29 -15.95 2.19
N LEU A 380 -51.08 -15.05 2.79
CA LEU A 380 -51.33 -13.71 2.24
C LEU A 380 -50.13 -12.77 2.46
N LEU A 381 -49.34 -13.01 3.50
CA LEU A 381 -48.10 -12.27 3.77
C LEU A 381 -46.95 -12.72 2.86
N GLU A 382 -46.94 -13.98 2.42
CA GLU A 382 -45.96 -14.51 1.46
C GLU A 382 -46.09 -13.88 0.06
N ASP A 383 -47.30 -13.52 -0.36
CA ASP A 383 -47.57 -12.89 -1.67
C ASP A 383 -48.67 -11.83 -1.56
N PRO A 384 -48.33 -10.62 -1.07
CA PRO A 384 -49.29 -9.55 -0.81
C PRO A 384 -50.03 -9.05 -2.06
N ASP A 385 -49.43 -9.22 -3.25
CA ASP A 385 -49.99 -8.75 -4.53
C ASP A 385 -51.20 -9.61 -4.99
N ARG A 386 -51.42 -10.77 -4.38
CA ARG A 386 -52.63 -11.57 -4.62
C ARG A 386 -53.90 -10.93 -4.07
N LEU A 387 -53.79 -9.99 -3.13
CA LEU A 387 -54.93 -9.25 -2.58
C LEU A 387 -55.39 -8.16 -3.56
N ARG A 388 -56.20 -8.56 -4.54
CA ARG A 388 -56.87 -7.61 -5.44
C ARG A 388 -58.07 -6.97 -4.76
N LEU A 389 -57.83 -5.85 -4.07
CA LEU A 389 -58.85 -5.05 -3.36
C LEU A 389 -59.87 -4.36 -4.28
N GLY A 390 -59.67 -4.38 -5.60
CA GLY A 390 -60.57 -3.78 -6.60
C GLY A 390 -61.88 -4.54 -6.85
N GLY A 391 -62.13 -5.63 -6.13
CA GLY A 391 -63.28 -6.52 -6.36
C GLY A 391 -63.05 -7.40 -7.59
N LEU A 392 -63.07 -8.70 -7.40
CA LEU A 392 -62.91 -9.67 -8.48
C LEU A 392 -64.11 -10.61 -8.51
N ARG A 393 -64.72 -10.78 -9.68
CA ARG A 393 -65.74 -11.81 -9.87
C ARG A 393 -65.02 -13.15 -10.04
N GLN A 394 -65.14 -14.00 -9.04
CA GLN A 394 -64.55 -15.34 -9.02
C GLN A 394 -65.61 -16.36 -8.59
N GLU A 395 -65.46 -17.59 -9.05
CA GLU A 395 -66.29 -18.69 -8.62
C GLU A 395 -65.84 -19.14 -7.22
N VAL A 396 -66.75 -19.11 -6.25
CA VAL A 396 -66.51 -19.52 -4.87
C VAL A 396 -67.58 -20.50 -4.43
N THR A 397 -67.19 -21.49 -3.64
CA THR A 397 -68.14 -22.38 -2.97
C THR A 397 -68.48 -21.78 -1.61
N ILE A 398 -69.76 -21.53 -1.36
CA ILE A 398 -70.24 -20.97 -0.09
C ILE A 398 -70.98 -22.08 0.65
N LEU A 399 -70.58 -22.33 1.90
CA LEU A 399 -71.28 -23.25 2.80
C LEU A 399 -72.03 -22.45 3.85
N PHE A 400 -73.33 -22.68 3.96
CA PHE A 400 -74.15 -22.19 5.07
C PHE A 400 -74.48 -23.36 5.98
N ALA A 401 -74.28 -23.17 7.29
CA ALA A 401 -74.66 -24.13 8.32
C ALA A 401 -75.48 -23.40 9.38
N ASP A 402 -76.51 -24.08 9.90
CA ASP A 402 -77.41 -23.56 10.92
C ASP A 402 -77.75 -24.67 11.92
N ILE A 403 -77.93 -24.30 13.18
CA ILE A 403 -78.33 -25.23 14.24
C ILE A 403 -79.86 -25.18 14.32
N ARG A 404 -80.51 -26.17 13.71
CA ARG A 404 -81.98 -26.24 13.67
C ARG A 404 -82.59 -26.23 15.07
N GLY A 405 -83.53 -25.31 15.30
CA GLY A 405 -84.26 -25.19 16.56
C GLY A 405 -83.48 -24.52 17.69
N PHE A 406 -82.26 -24.03 17.42
CA PHE A 406 -81.42 -23.39 18.43
C PHE A 406 -82.06 -22.15 19.05
N THR A 407 -82.78 -21.34 18.27
CA THR A 407 -83.48 -20.14 18.77
C THR A 407 -84.47 -20.52 19.86
N VAL A 408 -85.30 -21.54 19.63
CA VAL A 408 -86.28 -22.01 20.62
C VAL A 408 -85.57 -22.64 21.83
N PHE A 409 -84.49 -23.40 21.60
CA PHE A 409 -83.67 -23.94 22.70
C PHE A 409 -83.06 -22.83 23.57
N SER A 410 -82.70 -21.69 22.97
CA SER A 410 -82.04 -20.60 23.67
C SER A 410 -82.94 -19.81 24.61
N GLU A 411 -84.26 -19.80 24.37
CA GLU A 411 -85.23 -19.06 25.17
C GLU A 411 -85.41 -19.63 26.59
N TYR A 412 -85.03 -20.90 26.81
CA TYR A 412 -85.25 -21.62 28.08
C TYR A 412 -83.95 -21.94 28.83
N ARG A 413 -82.82 -21.34 28.44
CA ARG A 413 -81.50 -21.59 29.01
C ARG A 413 -80.85 -20.31 29.53
N ASP A 414 -80.13 -20.43 30.63
CA ASP A 414 -79.34 -19.33 31.15
C ASP A 414 -78.18 -18.95 30.20
N PRO A 415 -77.81 -17.66 30.11
CA PRO A 415 -76.82 -17.16 29.16
C PRO A 415 -75.46 -17.89 29.22
N GLU A 416 -74.99 -18.23 30.42
CA GLU A 416 -73.71 -18.93 30.59
C GLU A 416 -73.75 -20.34 30.00
N GLY A 417 -74.84 -21.09 30.24
CA GLY A 417 -75.03 -22.42 29.69
C GLY A 417 -75.25 -22.43 28.17
N LEU A 418 -75.73 -21.33 27.60
CA LEU A 418 -75.84 -21.12 26.16
C LEU A 418 -74.47 -20.95 25.50
N VAL A 419 -73.63 -20.10 26.09
CA VAL A 419 -72.26 -19.86 25.64
C VAL A 419 -71.43 -21.13 25.73
N GLU A 420 -71.62 -21.94 26.77
CA GLU A 420 -70.93 -23.22 26.93
C GLU A 420 -71.32 -24.24 25.85
N VAL A 421 -72.60 -24.30 25.47
CA VAL A 421 -73.08 -25.15 24.36
C VAL A 421 -72.52 -24.67 23.02
N LEU A 422 -72.52 -23.36 22.77
CA LEU A 422 -71.98 -22.78 21.53
C LEU A 422 -70.47 -22.91 21.42
N ASN A 423 -69.72 -22.77 22.51
CA ASN A 423 -68.26 -22.92 22.50
C ASN A 423 -67.82 -24.39 22.31
N ARG A 424 -68.71 -25.34 22.60
CA ARG A 424 -68.45 -26.78 22.44
C ARG A 424 -68.85 -27.31 21.07
N TYR A 425 -69.83 -26.68 20.42
CA TYR A 425 -70.29 -27.00 19.07
C TYR A 425 -69.32 -26.45 18.03
#